data_AF-A0A7W9Q4F1-F1
#
_entry.id   AF-A0A7W9Q4F1-F1
#
_cell.length_a   1.000
_cell.length_b   1.000
_cell.length_c   1.000
_cell.angle_alpha   90.00
_cell.angle_beta   90.00
_cell.angle_gamma   90.00
#
_symmetry.space_group_name_H-M   'P 1'
#
loop_
_entity.id
_entity.type
_entity.pdbx_description
1 polymer ?
#
loop_
_entity_poly.entity_id
_entity_poly.type
_entity_poly.pdbx_seq_one_letter_code
_entity_poly.pdbx_strand_id
1 'polypeptide(L)'
;MTTHAIPPHPLLTLAADPTGRSLGLDFDLPPGTLHRLTLDGLWHEPLLWRATEPTAEETWGQLLPALKAAGLQPVLLGGARETDGDQPWDEELGPDMATDPDEFDAAELLAEWWADNTAPVEDEERGDATAPQHDAREHDGPRVAAGGTGTAEDTDAADAADDTATNGVVDGLADGEDEDAGPARRGTGSAADEVDDAEALAPYGIEWPGLAQPRIPLVDPDERAAEVAAALVEYDILTAPRIALVPAERSADILAAIGWLGTLNYDNDAAPFSAVLRSWEDRFGIRVVALEFDVLHVSVPHPPRTLEEALPIAAEHFAFCPDNIWQDSETLEQYAREHLVDKHNWSFWWD
;
A
#
# COMPACT_ATOMS: atom_id res chain seq x y z
N MET A 1 -43.54 -19.29 5.54
CA MET A 1 -42.67 -18.17 5.14
C MET A 1 -41.72 -17.93 6.29
N THR A 2 -40.59 -18.61 6.28
CA THR A 2 -39.50 -18.33 7.22
C THR A 2 -38.91 -17.00 6.77
N THR A 3 -39.24 -15.92 7.47
CA THR A 3 -38.49 -14.67 7.36
C THR A 3 -37.04 -15.01 7.67
N HIS A 4 -36.17 -15.07 6.65
CA HIS A 4 -34.74 -15.01 6.87
C HIS A 4 -34.51 -13.63 7.49
N ALA A 5 -34.35 -13.60 8.82
CA ALA A 5 -33.82 -12.43 9.47
C ALA A 5 -32.42 -12.22 8.87
N ILE A 6 -32.19 -11.06 8.26
CA ILE A 6 -30.85 -10.64 7.88
C ILE A 6 -30.06 -10.66 9.19
N PRO A 7 -28.96 -11.43 9.29
CA PRO A 7 -28.14 -11.43 10.49
C PRO A 7 -27.68 -9.98 10.74
N PRO A 8 -27.71 -9.52 12.00
CA PRO A 8 -27.25 -8.17 12.31
C PRO A 8 -25.80 -8.00 11.88
N HIS A 9 -25.46 -6.84 11.32
CA HIS A 9 -24.09 -6.48 10.94
C HIS A 9 -23.11 -6.89 12.06
N PRO A 10 -22.06 -7.68 11.78
CA PRO A 10 -21.29 -8.36 12.82
C PRO A 10 -20.61 -7.38 13.78
N LEU A 11 -20.17 -6.21 13.30
CA LEU A 11 -19.63 -5.17 14.15
C LEU A 11 -20.67 -4.51 15.09
N LEU A 12 -21.97 -4.52 14.75
CA LEU A 12 -23.01 -4.08 15.68
C LEU A 12 -23.21 -5.08 16.83
N THR A 13 -22.89 -6.36 16.61
CA THR A 13 -22.86 -7.36 17.68
C THR A 13 -21.72 -7.05 18.65
N LEU A 14 -20.55 -6.65 18.16
CA LEU A 14 -19.44 -6.18 19.02
C LEU A 14 -19.77 -4.90 19.78
N ALA A 15 -20.56 -3.98 19.19
CA ALA A 15 -21.02 -2.80 19.91
C ALA A 15 -21.85 -3.15 21.16
N ALA A 16 -22.67 -4.22 21.06
CA ALA A 16 -23.51 -4.70 22.15
C ALA A 16 -22.75 -5.58 23.15
N ASP A 17 -21.73 -6.30 22.68
CA ASP A 17 -20.86 -7.15 23.49
C ASP A 17 -19.39 -6.94 23.10
N PRO A 18 -18.72 -5.92 23.68
CA PRO A 18 -17.33 -5.59 23.37
C PRO A 18 -16.32 -6.68 23.71
N THR A 19 -16.71 -7.68 24.52
CA THR A 19 -15.84 -8.81 24.84
C THR A 19 -15.72 -9.80 23.67
N GLY A 20 -16.65 -9.74 22.71
CA GLY A 20 -16.70 -10.65 21.57
C GLY A 20 -17.18 -12.08 21.92
N ARG A 21 -17.67 -12.31 23.14
CA ARG A 21 -18.26 -13.60 23.55
C ARG A 21 -19.45 -13.99 22.70
N SER A 22 -20.25 -13.01 22.29
CA SER A 22 -21.38 -13.19 21.38
C SER A 22 -20.97 -13.60 19.96
N LEU A 23 -19.69 -13.43 19.59
CA LEU A 23 -19.10 -13.95 18.36
C LEU A 23 -18.53 -15.36 18.51
N GLY A 24 -18.63 -15.98 19.70
CA GLY A 24 -18.11 -17.32 19.95
C GLY A 24 -16.64 -17.37 20.36
N LEU A 25 -16.05 -16.26 20.79
CA LEU A 25 -14.68 -16.23 21.31
C LEU A 25 -14.58 -16.88 22.69
N ASP A 26 -13.55 -17.72 22.87
CA ASP A 26 -13.26 -18.38 24.15
C ASP A 26 -12.55 -17.45 25.15
N PHE A 27 -12.05 -16.30 24.68
CA PHE A 27 -11.41 -15.24 25.46
C PHE A 27 -11.99 -13.87 25.09
N ASP A 28 -11.75 -12.88 25.93
CA ASP A 28 -12.27 -11.54 25.72
C ASP A 28 -11.36 -10.80 24.72
N LEU A 29 -11.95 -10.11 23.75
CA LEU A 29 -11.22 -9.18 22.89
C LEU A 29 -10.49 -8.12 23.74
N PRO A 30 -9.31 -7.65 23.31
CA PRO A 30 -8.67 -6.50 23.94
C PRO A 30 -9.58 -5.26 23.81
N PRO A 31 -9.38 -4.21 24.61
CA PRO A 31 -10.08 -2.94 24.41
C PRO A 31 -9.91 -2.45 22.97
N GLY A 32 -10.97 -1.87 22.40
CA GLY A 32 -10.95 -1.37 21.03
C GLY A 32 -12.14 -0.49 20.69
N THR A 33 -12.09 0.13 19.53
CA THR A 33 -13.04 1.14 19.07
C THR A 33 -13.65 0.73 17.73
N LEU A 34 -14.93 1.04 17.55
CA LEU A 34 -15.60 0.92 16.25
C LEU A 34 -15.34 2.19 15.44
N HIS A 35 -14.76 2.01 14.25
CA HIS A 35 -14.47 3.07 13.31
C HIS A 35 -15.62 3.21 12.31
N ARG A 36 -16.05 4.45 12.11
CA ARG A 36 -17.04 4.83 11.09
C ARG A 36 -16.76 6.19 10.45
N LEU A 37 -15.65 6.82 10.82
CA LEU A 37 -15.21 8.03 10.16
C LEU A 37 -14.47 7.61 8.90
N THR A 38 -14.71 8.36 7.84
CA THR A 38 -14.13 8.22 6.50
C THR A 38 -13.63 9.60 6.08
N LEU A 39 -12.90 9.65 4.97
CA LEU A 39 -12.46 10.91 4.37
C LEU A 39 -13.63 11.90 4.15
N ASP A 40 -14.79 11.42 3.72
CA ASP A 40 -16.00 12.20 3.47
C ASP A 40 -16.94 12.36 4.68
N GLY A 41 -16.55 11.87 5.86
CA GLY A 41 -17.24 12.08 7.13
C GLY A 41 -17.80 10.81 7.77
N LEU A 42 -18.99 10.88 8.36
CA LEU A 42 -19.52 9.77 9.15
C LEU A 42 -20.27 8.75 8.28
N TRP A 43 -19.71 7.56 8.15
CA TRP A 43 -20.36 6.42 7.52
C TRP A 43 -21.58 5.95 8.32
N HIS A 44 -22.58 5.41 7.62
CA HIS A 44 -23.88 5.06 8.20
C HIS A 44 -23.80 3.83 9.13
N GLU A 45 -22.83 2.96 8.92
CA GLU A 45 -22.53 1.77 9.74
C GLU A 45 -21.04 1.67 10.08
N PRO A 46 -20.64 0.86 11.08
CA PRO A 46 -19.22 0.66 11.38
C PRO A 46 -18.50 -0.12 10.28
N LEU A 47 -17.32 0.35 9.88
CA LEU A 47 -16.49 -0.27 8.84
C LEU A 47 -15.52 -1.29 9.40
N LEU A 48 -14.91 -0.98 10.55
CA LEU A 48 -14.00 -1.89 11.23
C LEU A 48 -14.06 -1.68 12.74
N TRP A 49 -13.69 -2.71 13.50
CA TRP A 49 -13.29 -2.57 14.88
C TRP A 49 -11.77 -2.60 14.96
N ARG A 50 -11.13 -1.76 15.79
CA ARG A 50 -9.66 -1.72 15.96
C ARG A 50 -9.29 -1.78 17.43
N ALA A 51 -8.31 -2.61 17.79
CA ALA A 51 -7.76 -2.66 19.14
C ALA A 51 -7.08 -1.33 19.53
N THR A 52 -7.16 -0.96 20.81
CA THR A 52 -6.55 0.25 21.38
C THR A 52 -5.08 0.07 21.73
N GLU A 53 -4.62 -1.16 21.90
CA GLU A 53 -3.23 -1.48 22.25
C GLU A 53 -2.55 -2.22 21.08
N PRO A 54 -1.21 -2.15 20.96
CA PRO A 54 -0.47 -2.94 20.00
C PRO A 54 -0.73 -4.44 20.18
N THR A 55 -0.65 -5.16 19.07
CA THR A 55 -1.01 -6.58 18.98
C THR A 55 0.15 -7.46 19.41
N ALA A 56 -0.11 -8.46 20.25
CA ALA A 56 0.85 -9.53 20.52
C ALA A 56 0.83 -10.57 19.38
N GLU A 57 1.98 -11.20 19.12
CA GLU A 57 2.21 -12.14 18.00
C GLU A 57 1.15 -13.25 17.86
N GLU A 58 0.62 -13.76 18.97
CA GLU A 58 -0.32 -14.89 18.95
C GLU A 58 -1.78 -14.46 18.72
N THR A 59 -2.08 -13.16 18.83
CA THR A 59 -3.46 -12.64 18.84
C THR A 59 -4.20 -12.99 17.55
N TRP A 60 -3.55 -12.86 16.40
CA TRP A 60 -4.15 -13.15 15.10
C TRP A 60 -4.69 -14.58 14.99
N GLY A 61 -3.81 -15.56 15.23
CA GLY A 61 -4.14 -16.98 15.10
C GLY A 61 -5.22 -17.43 16.10
N GLN A 62 -5.25 -16.84 17.29
CA GLN A 62 -6.25 -17.16 18.31
C GLN A 62 -7.67 -16.68 17.93
N LEU A 63 -7.79 -15.57 17.19
CA LEU A 63 -9.08 -14.98 16.84
C LEU A 63 -9.72 -15.62 15.58
N LEU A 64 -8.89 -16.05 14.63
CA LEU A 64 -9.30 -16.37 13.26
C LEU A 64 -10.48 -17.36 13.14
N PRO A 65 -10.55 -18.49 13.87
CA PRO A 65 -11.64 -19.45 13.70
C PRO A 65 -13.02 -18.89 14.06
N ALA A 66 -13.12 -18.11 15.14
CA ALA A 66 -14.38 -17.56 15.62
C ALA A 66 -14.84 -16.38 14.76
N LEU A 67 -13.89 -15.55 14.30
CA LEU A 67 -14.18 -14.41 13.45
C LEU A 67 -14.73 -14.83 12.08
N LYS A 68 -14.16 -15.87 11.47
CA LYS A 68 -14.71 -16.42 10.21
C LYS A 68 -16.14 -16.92 10.36
N ALA A 69 -16.46 -17.56 11.48
CA ALA A 69 -17.84 -17.98 11.77
C ALA A 69 -18.81 -16.80 11.92
N ALA A 70 -18.29 -15.63 12.29
CA ALA A 70 -19.03 -14.38 12.43
C ALA A 70 -19.02 -13.49 11.17
N GLY A 71 -18.35 -13.88 10.08
CA GLY A 71 -18.20 -13.05 8.88
C GLY A 71 -17.25 -11.86 9.07
N LEU A 72 -16.25 -12.01 9.95
CA LEU A 72 -15.21 -11.03 10.18
C LEU A 72 -13.85 -11.57 9.74
N GLN A 73 -13.04 -10.71 9.12
CA GLN A 73 -11.64 -10.98 8.80
C GLN A 73 -10.75 -10.15 9.74
N PRO A 74 -9.73 -10.75 10.37
CA PRO A 74 -8.68 -9.98 11.01
C PRO A 74 -7.79 -9.29 9.98
N VAL A 75 -7.25 -8.12 10.30
CA VAL A 75 -6.20 -7.41 9.56
C VAL A 75 -5.34 -6.60 10.54
N LEU A 76 -4.01 -6.59 10.37
CA LEU A 76 -3.10 -5.79 11.18
C LEU A 76 -3.04 -4.42 10.55
N LEU A 77 -3.29 -3.38 11.34
CA LEU A 77 -3.15 -2.01 10.93
C LEU A 77 -1.84 -1.49 11.51
N GLY A 78 -0.84 -1.31 10.65
CA GLY A 78 0.40 -0.61 11.00
C GLY A 78 0.17 0.89 11.13
N GLY A 79 1.13 1.62 11.67
CA GLY A 79 1.19 3.06 11.45
C GLY A 79 2.38 3.40 10.56
N ALA A 80 2.25 4.48 9.79
CA ALA A 80 3.37 5.05 9.05
C ALA A 80 4.61 5.16 9.96
N ARG A 81 5.79 4.83 9.40
CA ARG A 81 7.09 4.80 10.10
C ARG A 81 7.41 6.07 10.90
N GLU A 82 6.79 7.20 10.53
CA GLU A 82 6.96 8.51 11.15
C GLU A 82 5.96 8.82 12.29
N THR A 83 4.93 7.99 12.50
CA THR A 83 3.79 8.27 13.40
C THR A 83 3.82 7.48 14.72
N ASP A 84 4.93 6.83 15.07
CA ASP A 84 5.05 5.93 16.24
C ASP A 84 3.93 4.86 16.30
N GLY A 85 3.34 4.49 15.15
CA GLY A 85 2.29 3.47 15.05
C GLY A 85 0.86 3.94 15.32
N ASP A 86 0.62 5.24 15.59
CA ASP A 86 -0.72 5.77 15.87
C ASP A 86 -1.28 6.58 14.70
N GLN A 87 -1.31 5.97 13.52
CA GLN A 87 -1.88 6.57 12.33
C GLN A 87 -3.41 6.80 12.49
N PRO A 88 -3.94 7.97 12.10
CA PRO A 88 -5.37 8.23 12.07
C PRO A 88 -6.03 7.52 10.88
N TRP A 89 -6.26 6.22 11.05
CA TRP A 89 -6.94 5.36 10.08
C TRP A 89 -8.34 5.85 9.64
N ASP A 90 -8.94 6.82 10.32
CA ASP A 90 -10.23 7.40 9.93
C ASP A 90 -10.17 8.20 8.61
N GLU A 91 -9.00 8.74 8.25
CA GLU A 91 -8.80 9.52 7.02
C GLU A 91 -8.39 8.65 5.83
N GLU A 92 -8.12 7.37 6.07
CA GLU A 92 -7.60 6.39 5.09
C GLU A 92 -8.69 5.47 4.51
N LEU A 93 -9.95 5.79 4.77
CA LEU A 93 -11.11 4.98 4.42
C LEU A 93 -12.07 5.78 3.54
N GLY A 94 -12.49 5.21 2.41
CA GLY A 94 -13.44 5.77 1.44
C GLY A 94 -14.37 4.70 0.86
N PRO A 95 -15.24 4.06 1.67
CA PRO A 95 -16.10 2.96 1.22
C PRO A 95 -17.17 3.37 0.18
N ASP A 96 -17.47 4.66 0.02
CA ASP A 96 -18.33 5.18 -1.06
C ASP A 96 -17.64 5.26 -2.41
N MET A 97 -16.30 5.27 -2.43
CA MET A 97 -15.50 5.25 -3.65
C MET A 97 -15.34 3.83 -4.18
N ALA A 98 -15.42 2.83 -3.31
CA ALA A 98 -15.30 1.43 -3.70
C ALA A 98 -16.54 0.94 -4.45
N THR A 99 -16.33 0.41 -5.66
CA THR A 99 -17.39 -0.30 -6.41
C THR A 99 -17.49 -1.77 -5.95
N ASP A 100 -18.23 -2.61 -6.67
CA ASP A 100 -18.35 -4.03 -6.34
C ASP A 100 -17.23 -4.84 -7.05
N PRO A 101 -16.36 -5.57 -6.31
CA PRO A 101 -15.32 -6.37 -6.93
C PRO A 101 -15.84 -7.47 -7.88
N ASP A 102 -17.13 -7.83 -7.81
CA ASP A 102 -17.77 -8.75 -8.77
C ASP A 102 -17.88 -8.17 -10.20
N GLU A 103 -17.70 -6.86 -10.37
CA GLU A 103 -17.78 -6.20 -11.69
C GLU A 103 -16.50 -6.36 -12.52
N PHE A 104 -15.42 -6.88 -11.94
CA PHE A 104 -14.10 -6.92 -12.58
C PHE A 104 -13.60 -8.35 -12.84
N ASP A 105 -12.94 -8.54 -13.99
CA ASP A 105 -12.16 -9.74 -14.27
C ASP A 105 -10.68 -9.49 -14.01
N ALA A 106 -10.09 -10.28 -13.12
CA ALA A 106 -8.69 -10.10 -12.71
C ALA A 106 -7.68 -10.29 -13.86
N ALA A 107 -7.98 -11.13 -14.86
CA ALA A 107 -7.08 -11.32 -16.00
C ALA A 107 -7.13 -10.12 -16.95
N GLU A 108 -8.31 -9.53 -17.14
CA GLU A 108 -8.49 -8.30 -17.92
C GLU A 108 -7.81 -7.11 -17.21
N LEU A 109 -8.03 -6.92 -15.90
CA LEU A 109 -7.37 -5.87 -15.11
C LEU A 109 -5.85 -5.96 -15.19
N LEU A 110 -5.27 -7.13 -14.90
CA LEU A 110 -3.81 -7.29 -14.93
C LEU A 110 -3.23 -7.10 -16.33
N ALA A 111 -3.96 -7.47 -17.39
CA ALA A 111 -3.52 -7.22 -18.76
C ALA A 111 -3.56 -5.73 -19.12
N GLU A 112 -4.60 -5.02 -18.67
CA GLU A 112 -4.74 -3.57 -18.85
C GLU A 112 -3.65 -2.81 -18.10
N TRP A 113 -3.49 -3.07 -16.80
CA TRP A 113 -2.44 -2.42 -16.00
C TRP A 113 -1.04 -2.76 -16.48
N TRP A 114 -0.78 -3.98 -16.95
CA TRP A 114 0.48 -4.30 -17.62
C TRP A 114 0.72 -3.42 -18.86
N ALA A 115 -0.31 -3.24 -19.69
CA ALA A 115 -0.20 -2.43 -20.90
C ALA A 115 0.05 -0.94 -20.56
N ASP A 116 -0.64 -0.41 -19.55
CA ASP A 116 -0.46 0.97 -19.09
C ASP A 116 0.94 1.17 -18.49
N ASN A 117 1.40 0.23 -17.67
CA ASN A 117 2.72 0.26 -17.05
C ASN A 117 3.85 0.14 -18.08
N THR A 118 3.63 -0.53 -19.20
CA THR A 118 4.64 -0.71 -20.26
C THR A 118 4.50 0.25 -21.43
N ALA A 119 3.52 1.17 -21.39
CA ALA A 119 3.33 2.16 -22.43
C ALA A 119 4.55 3.09 -22.51
N PRO A 120 5.04 3.42 -23.73
CA PRO A 120 6.11 4.39 -23.88
C PRO A 120 5.64 5.74 -23.37
N VAL A 121 6.52 6.47 -22.68
CA VAL A 121 6.26 7.88 -22.34
C VAL A 121 6.02 8.61 -23.65
N GLU A 122 4.82 9.12 -23.86
CA GLU A 122 4.59 10.03 -24.97
C GLU A 122 5.45 11.27 -24.68
N ASP A 123 6.47 11.52 -25.52
CA ASP A 123 7.16 12.79 -25.55
C ASP A 123 6.09 13.86 -25.76
N GLU A 124 5.69 14.56 -24.69
CA GLU A 124 4.93 15.80 -24.83
C GLU A 124 5.75 16.70 -25.76
N GLU A 125 5.33 16.79 -27.02
CA GLU A 125 6.01 17.60 -28.02
C GLU A 125 6.30 18.96 -27.41
N ARG A 126 7.58 19.22 -27.16
CA ARG A 126 8.11 20.53 -26.81
C ARG A 126 7.69 21.46 -27.94
N GLY A 127 6.53 22.10 -27.78
CA GLY A 127 5.96 23.00 -28.75
C GLY A 127 7.04 23.99 -29.16
N ASP A 128 7.48 23.90 -30.41
CA ASP A 128 8.31 24.89 -31.07
C ASP A 128 7.49 26.18 -31.23
N ALA A 129 7.33 26.88 -30.11
CA ALA A 129 6.98 28.28 -30.11
C ALA A 129 8.20 29.04 -30.61
N THR A 130 8.29 29.14 -31.94
CA THR A 130 9.13 30.09 -32.66
C THR A 130 8.93 31.48 -32.06
N ALA A 131 9.84 31.89 -31.19
CA ALA A 131 9.86 33.22 -30.61
C ALA A 131 10.11 34.26 -31.73
N PRO A 132 9.30 35.32 -31.87
CA PRO A 132 9.62 36.41 -32.77
C PRO A 132 10.82 37.19 -32.19
N GLN A 133 11.85 37.35 -33.00
CA GLN A 133 12.98 38.22 -32.71
C GLN A 133 12.49 39.65 -32.47
N HIS A 134 12.77 40.21 -31.29
CA HIS A 134 12.66 41.64 -31.03
C HIS A 134 14.03 42.20 -30.63
N ASP A 135 14.57 43.01 -31.53
CA ASP A 135 15.82 43.75 -31.41
C ASP A 135 15.88 44.63 -30.16
N ALA A 136 17.05 44.61 -29.50
CA ALA A 136 17.43 45.54 -28.46
C ALA A 136 17.59 46.96 -29.01
N ARG A 137 16.97 47.95 -28.37
CA ARG A 137 17.47 49.34 -28.30
C ARG A 137 17.16 49.99 -26.96
N GLU A 138 18.20 50.65 -26.45
CA GLU A 138 18.37 51.36 -25.18
C GLU A 138 17.37 52.51 -24.96
N HIS A 139 17.05 52.82 -23.68
CA HIS A 139 17.20 54.16 -23.11
C HIS A 139 16.83 54.25 -21.61
N ASP A 140 17.83 54.70 -20.84
CA ASP A 140 17.85 55.80 -19.84
C ASP A 140 16.87 55.87 -18.64
N GLY A 141 17.40 56.24 -17.47
CA GLY A 141 16.80 56.18 -16.11
C GLY A 141 15.74 57.26 -15.76
N PRO A 142 15.52 57.67 -14.48
CA PRO A 142 16.45 57.62 -13.32
C PRO A 142 15.88 57.11 -11.96
N ARG A 143 16.83 56.95 -11.03
CA ARG A 143 16.73 56.61 -9.59
C ARG A 143 15.94 57.62 -8.73
N VAL A 144 15.29 57.11 -7.67
CA VAL A 144 15.05 57.82 -6.40
C VAL A 144 15.28 56.85 -5.22
N ALA A 145 15.74 57.39 -4.09
CA ALA A 145 16.42 56.72 -2.97
C ALA A 145 15.55 56.56 -1.69
N ALA A 146 16.14 55.84 -0.71
CA ALA A 146 15.89 55.75 0.75
C ALA A 146 15.47 54.33 1.18
N GLY A 147 15.98 53.70 2.25
CA GLY A 147 16.90 54.08 3.32
C GLY A 147 16.73 53.08 4.50
N GLY A 148 17.75 52.96 5.37
CA GLY A 148 17.68 52.28 6.68
C GLY A 148 18.27 50.86 6.69
N THR A 149 19.47 50.54 7.22
CA THR A 149 20.11 50.64 8.56
C THR A 149 19.77 49.51 9.54
N GLY A 150 20.80 48.79 10.00
CA GLY A 150 20.89 48.04 11.26
C GLY A 150 21.38 46.59 11.07
N THR A 151 22.67 46.25 11.11
CA THR A 151 23.63 46.03 12.24
C THR A 151 23.30 44.86 13.20
N ALA A 152 24.10 43.79 13.11
CA ALA A 152 24.69 42.96 14.19
C ALA A 152 25.60 41.92 13.47
N GLU A 153 26.94 42.00 13.46
CA GLU A 153 27.92 41.68 14.53
C GLU A 153 27.53 40.42 15.32
N ASP A 154 28.00 39.22 14.95
CA ASP A 154 29.37 38.65 15.06
C ASP A 154 29.59 37.97 16.43
N THR A 155 29.89 36.67 16.42
CA THR A 155 30.86 36.02 17.34
C THR A 155 31.05 34.54 17.01
N ASP A 156 32.29 34.24 16.64
CA ASP A 156 33.00 32.96 16.68
C ASP A 156 32.89 32.21 18.03
N ALA A 157 32.92 30.88 17.98
CA ALA A 157 34.10 30.08 18.37
C ALA A 157 33.76 28.62 18.76
N ALA A 158 34.40 27.72 18.02
CA ALA A 158 34.79 26.33 18.27
C ALA A 158 34.76 25.78 19.71
N ASP A 159 34.34 24.50 19.84
CA ASP A 159 35.24 23.46 20.35
C ASP A 159 34.87 22.07 19.79
N ALA A 160 35.90 21.26 19.56
CA ALA A 160 35.85 19.95 18.94
C ALA A 160 35.86 18.84 20.00
N ALA A 161 35.10 17.78 19.77
CA ALA A 161 35.40 16.46 20.30
C ALA A 161 34.96 15.40 19.28
N ASP A 162 35.98 14.83 18.66
CA ASP A 162 36.00 13.61 17.85
C ASP A 162 35.58 12.41 18.70
N ASP A 163 34.55 11.67 18.29
CA ASP A 163 34.58 10.22 18.41
C ASP A 163 33.65 9.58 17.37
N THR A 164 34.24 8.65 16.64
CA THR A 164 33.76 8.04 15.41
C THR A 164 32.70 6.97 15.63
N ALA A 165 31.54 7.12 14.99
CA ALA A 165 30.71 6.00 14.53
C ALA A 165 29.93 6.43 13.28
N THR A 166 30.25 5.78 12.18
CA THR A 166 29.69 5.83 10.81
C THR A 166 28.25 6.33 10.69
N ASN A 167 28.08 7.41 9.91
CA ASN A 167 26.82 8.00 9.48
C ASN A 167 26.85 8.22 7.96
N GLY A 168 25.68 8.27 7.34
CA GLY A 168 25.41 9.02 6.11
C GLY A 168 25.19 8.17 4.86
N VAL A 169 24.16 8.44 4.05
CA VAL A 169 23.73 9.80 3.68
C VAL A 169 22.21 9.93 3.60
N VAL A 170 21.69 10.91 4.34
CA VAL A 170 20.54 11.76 4.01
C VAL A 170 21.09 13.17 3.79
N ASP A 171 20.51 13.92 2.84
CA ASP A 171 20.41 15.39 2.81
C ASP A 171 19.46 15.73 1.63
N GLY A 172 18.50 16.64 1.69
CA GLY A 172 18.08 17.62 2.69
C GLY A 172 16.82 18.35 2.18
N LEU A 173 15.99 18.83 3.11
CA LEU A 173 14.78 19.60 2.84
C LEU A 173 15.08 21.04 2.41
N ALA A 174 14.32 21.56 1.45
CA ALA A 174 14.13 22.99 1.22
C ALA A 174 12.64 23.28 0.97
N ASP A 175 12.14 24.29 1.68
CA ASP A 175 10.77 24.81 1.64
C ASP A 175 10.36 25.36 0.25
N GLY A 176 9.10 25.15 -0.16
CA GLY A 176 8.49 25.79 -1.32
C GLY A 176 7.06 25.34 -1.62
N GLU A 177 6.10 26.10 -1.08
CA GLU A 177 4.72 26.41 -1.50
C GLU A 177 3.99 25.55 -2.58
N ASP A 178 2.79 25.10 -2.19
CA ASP A 178 1.59 24.72 -2.98
C ASP A 178 1.72 24.66 -4.52
N GLU A 179 1.79 23.44 -5.06
CA GLU A 179 1.38 23.13 -6.44
C GLU A 179 0.45 21.91 -6.49
N ASP A 180 -0.64 22.11 -7.22
CA ASP A 180 -1.74 21.21 -7.59
C ASP A 180 -1.24 19.81 -8.03
N ALA A 181 -1.55 18.78 -7.23
CA ALA A 181 -1.16 17.39 -7.49
C ALA A 181 -2.00 16.78 -8.62
N GLY A 182 -1.48 16.86 -9.85
CA GLY A 182 -1.86 15.98 -10.95
C GLY A 182 -1.19 14.61 -10.83
N PRO A 183 -1.56 13.63 -11.68
CA PRO A 183 -1.14 12.23 -11.53
C PRO A 183 0.39 12.07 -11.63
N ALA A 184 0.90 11.07 -10.91
CA ALA A 184 2.31 10.75 -10.74
C ALA A 184 3.08 10.81 -12.07
N ARG A 185 4.01 11.77 -12.16
CA ARG A 185 4.90 11.94 -13.31
C ARG A 185 6.16 11.08 -13.10
N ARG A 186 6.39 10.16 -14.04
CA ARG A 186 7.64 9.40 -14.23
C ARG A 186 8.86 10.32 -13.98
N GLY A 187 9.69 9.98 -13.00
CA GLY A 187 10.93 10.70 -12.71
C GLY A 187 11.85 10.70 -13.94
N THR A 188 12.21 11.88 -14.45
CA THR A 188 13.14 12.00 -15.57
C THR A 188 14.57 11.74 -15.08
N GLY A 189 14.98 10.47 -15.08
CA GLY A 189 16.35 10.03 -14.86
C GLY A 189 17.28 10.47 -15.99
N SER A 190 18.58 10.57 -15.68
CA SER A 190 19.62 11.00 -16.60
C SER A 190 20.12 9.81 -17.44
N ALA A 191 19.99 9.92 -18.76
CA ALA A 191 20.19 8.91 -19.81
C ALA A 191 21.58 8.23 -19.94
N ALA A 192 22.19 7.72 -18.86
CA ALA A 192 23.52 7.10 -18.95
C ALA A 192 23.68 5.70 -18.33
N ASP A 193 22.73 5.17 -17.55
CA ASP A 193 22.74 3.77 -17.07
C ASP A 193 21.32 3.21 -16.86
N GLU A 194 20.32 3.71 -17.60
CA GLU A 194 18.96 3.17 -17.55
C GLU A 194 18.92 1.85 -18.35
N VAL A 195 18.66 0.73 -17.66
CA VAL A 195 18.21 -0.51 -18.32
C VAL A 195 16.99 -0.16 -19.17
N ASP A 196 16.98 -0.58 -20.43
CA ASP A 196 15.80 -0.46 -21.29
C ASP A 196 14.60 -1.07 -20.54
N ASP A 197 13.48 -0.35 -20.38
CA ASP A 197 12.29 -0.83 -19.65
C ASP A 197 11.88 -2.24 -20.12
N ALA A 198 12.02 -2.53 -21.42
CA ALA A 198 11.75 -3.85 -21.97
C ALA A 198 12.78 -4.93 -21.55
N GLU A 199 14.05 -4.55 -21.34
CA GLU A 199 15.10 -5.42 -20.81
C GLU A 199 14.90 -5.68 -19.31
N ALA A 200 14.49 -4.65 -18.54
CA ALA A 200 14.15 -4.80 -17.12
C ALA A 200 12.98 -5.77 -16.90
N LEU A 201 12.05 -5.85 -17.87
CA LEU A 201 10.89 -6.74 -17.87
C LEU A 201 11.12 -8.08 -18.58
N ALA A 202 12.38 -8.43 -18.89
CA ALA A 202 12.68 -9.76 -19.39
C ALA A 202 12.18 -10.86 -18.42
N PRO A 203 11.67 -11.99 -18.94
CA PRO A 203 11.67 -12.42 -20.34
C PRO A 203 10.48 -11.93 -21.18
N TYR A 204 9.56 -11.15 -20.61
CA TYR A 204 8.28 -10.81 -21.24
C TYR A 204 8.31 -9.49 -22.00
N GLY A 205 9.18 -8.56 -21.61
CA GLY A 205 9.26 -7.23 -22.22
C GLY A 205 7.94 -6.50 -22.06
N ILE A 206 7.37 -6.02 -23.16
CA ILE A 206 6.07 -5.31 -23.15
C ILE A 206 4.87 -6.25 -23.33
N GLU A 207 5.08 -7.54 -23.62
CA GLU A 207 3.97 -8.47 -23.88
C GLU A 207 3.49 -9.11 -22.57
N TRP A 208 2.18 -9.01 -22.29
CA TRP A 208 1.57 -9.63 -21.12
C TRP A 208 1.67 -11.17 -21.19
N PRO A 209 2.32 -11.85 -20.22
CA PRO A 209 2.43 -13.31 -20.24
C PRO A 209 1.13 -14.07 -19.93
N GLY A 210 0.08 -13.37 -19.48
CA GLY A 210 -1.12 -14.00 -18.94
C GLY A 210 -0.97 -14.40 -17.47
N LEU A 211 -2.07 -14.89 -16.88
CA LEU A 211 -2.08 -15.33 -15.50
C LEU A 211 -1.14 -16.52 -15.27
N ALA A 212 -0.33 -16.41 -14.22
CA ALA A 212 0.43 -17.49 -13.63
C ALA A 212 -0.47 -18.65 -13.20
N GLN A 213 0.07 -19.86 -13.34
CA GLN A 213 -0.65 -21.08 -13.04
C GLN A 213 -0.97 -21.20 -11.55
N PRO A 214 -2.19 -21.66 -11.18
CA PRO A 214 -2.56 -21.87 -9.79
C PRO A 214 -1.66 -22.91 -9.12
N ARG A 215 -1.47 -22.74 -7.80
CA ARG A 215 -0.71 -23.65 -6.96
C ARG A 215 -1.60 -24.18 -5.84
N ILE A 216 -1.59 -25.50 -5.66
CA ILE A 216 -2.39 -26.14 -4.61
C ILE A 216 -1.73 -25.87 -3.25
N PRO A 217 -2.44 -25.27 -2.27
CA PRO A 217 -1.91 -25.07 -0.93
C PRO A 217 -1.52 -26.41 -0.28
N LEU A 218 -0.29 -26.50 0.24
CA LEU A 218 0.19 -27.68 0.99
C LEU A 218 -0.14 -27.61 2.48
N VAL A 219 -0.40 -26.40 2.97
CA VAL A 219 -0.79 -26.06 4.34
C VAL A 219 -2.09 -25.26 4.27
N ASP A 220 -2.79 -25.18 5.41
CA ASP A 220 -3.95 -24.30 5.51
C ASP A 220 -3.52 -22.84 5.27
N PRO A 221 -4.10 -22.13 4.29
CA PRO A 221 -3.88 -20.70 4.09
C PRO A 221 -3.97 -19.87 5.37
N ASP A 222 -4.90 -20.22 6.25
CA ASP A 222 -5.17 -19.50 7.49
C ASP A 222 -4.07 -19.71 8.53
N GLU A 223 -3.51 -20.93 8.61
CA GLU A 223 -2.37 -21.25 9.46
C GLU A 223 -1.14 -20.45 8.99
N ARG A 224 -0.90 -20.40 7.66
CA ARG A 224 0.19 -19.58 7.12
C ARG A 224 -0.01 -18.09 7.41
N ALA A 225 -1.22 -17.58 7.26
CA ALA A 225 -1.50 -16.18 7.52
C ALA A 225 -1.18 -15.79 8.97
N ALA A 226 -1.51 -16.67 9.92
CA ALA A 226 -1.15 -16.47 11.33
C ALA A 226 0.36 -16.44 11.57
N GLU A 227 1.13 -17.32 10.90
CA GLU A 227 2.60 -17.30 10.98
C GLU A 227 3.21 -16.02 10.41
N VAL A 228 2.69 -15.53 9.27
CA VAL A 228 3.15 -14.28 8.65
C VAL A 228 2.78 -13.09 9.54
N ALA A 229 1.56 -13.04 10.07
CA ALA A 229 1.13 -12.00 11.01
C ALA A 229 2.04 -11.93 12.23
N ALA A 230 2.36 -13.08 12.83
CA ALA A 230 3.28 -13.17 13.96
C ALA A 230 4.68 -12.64 13.59
N ALA A 231 5.22 -13.02 12.43
CA ALA A 231 6.52 -12.56 11.97
C ALA A 231 6.58 -11.03 11.73
N LEU A 232 5.51 -10.43 11.18
CA LEU A 232 5.44 -8.98 10.99
C LEU A 232 5.52 -8.20 12.32
N VAL A 233 5.00 -8.79 13.39
CA VAL A 233 5.08 -8.24 14.77
C VAL A 233 6.44 -8.54 15.40
N GLU A 234 6.90 -9.81 15.37
CA GLU A 234 8.14 -10.27 16.02
C GLU A 234 9.38 -9.54 15.51
N TYR A 235 9.44 -9.29 14.20
CA TYR A 235 10.58 -8.66 13.54
C TYR A 235 10.43 -7.13 13.40
N ASP A 236 9.45 -6.52 14.06
CA ASP A 236 9.17 -5.07 14.00
C ASP A 236 9.09 -4.54 12.56
N ILE A 237 8.53 -5.34 11.63
CA ILE A 237 8.31 -4.91 10.24
C ILE A 237 7.23 -3.83 10.23
N LEU A 238 6.15 -4.05 11.00
CA LEU A 238 5.13 -3.05 11.25
C LEU A 238 5.46 -2.30 12.54
N THR A 239 5.35 -0.97 12.52
CA THR A 239 5.53 -0.16 13.73
C THR A 239 4.27 -0.23 14.61
N ALA A 240 4.38 -0.89 15.77
CA ALA A 240 3.33 -1.02 16.79
C ALA A 240 1.92 -1.39 16.24
N PRO A 241 1.78 -2.46 15.44
CA PRO A 241 0.56 -2.77 14.71
C PRO A 241 -0.61 -3.11 15.63
N ARG A 242 -1.82 -2.70 15.25
CA ARG A 242 -3.07 -2.95 15.98
C ARG A 242 -3.96 -3.89 15.19
N ILE A 243 -4.53 -4.89 15.85
CA ILE A 243 -5.47 -5.82 15.21
C ILE A 243 -6.79 -5.09 14.95
N ALA A 244 -7.29 -5.23 13.73
CA ALA A 244 -8.60 -4.79 13.32
C ALA A 244 -9.44 -5.96 12.83
N LEU A 245 -10.76 -5.79 12.88
CA LEU A 245 -11.78 -6.73 12.45
C LEU A 245 -12.66 -6.07 11.41
N VAL A 246 -12.70 -6.64 10.21
CA VAL A 246 -13.41 -6.10 9.04
C VAL A 246 -14.56 -7.05 8.67
N PRO A 247 -15.79 -6.55 8.44
CA PRO A 247 -16.90 -7.34 7.95
C PRO A 247 -16.68 -7.70 6.49
N ALA A 248 -16.18 -8.92 6.25
CA ALA A 248 -15.89 -9.42 4.92
C ALA A 248 -16.03 -10.94 4.88
N GLU A 249 -16.68 -11.48 3.84
CA GLU A 249 -16.82 -12.93 3.67
C GLU A 249 -15.48 -13.59 3.33
N ARG A 250 -14.62 -12.86 2.61
CA ARG A 250 -13.29 -13.30 2.18
C ARG A 250 -12.21 -12.33 2.63
N SER A 251 -10.98 -12.84 2.78
CA SER A 251 -9.85 -12.00 3.15
C SER A 251 -9.48 -11.01 2.04
N ALA A 252 -9.65 -11.40 0.77
CA ALA A 252 -9.40 -10.53 -0.38
C ALA A 252 -10.35 -9.31 -0.45
N ASP A 253 -11.50 -9.36 0.23
CA ASP A 253 -12.51 -8.29 0.20
C ASP A 253 -12.26 -7.19 1.22
N ILE A 254 -11.22 -7.32 2.06
CA ILE A 254 -10.93 -6.34 3.11
C ILE A 254 -10.78 -4.92 2.53
N LEU A 255 -10.06 -4.79 1.40
CA LEU A 255 -9.75 -3.50 0.78
C LEU A 255 -11.02 -2.80 0.31
N ALA A 256 -11.85 -3.47 -0.48
CA ALA A 256 -13.14 -2.93 -0.93
C ALA A 256 -14.11 -2.67 0.22
N ALA A 257 -14.17 -3.57 1.22
CA ALA A 257 -15.10 -3.45 2.34
C ALA A 257 -14.89 -2.19 3.20
N ILE A 258 -13.63 -1.74 3.33
CA ILE A 258 -13.29 -0.53 4.08
C ILE A 258 -13.01 0.67 3.16
N GLY A 259 -12.95 0.46 1.84
CA GLY A 259 -12.51 1.44 0.85
C GLY A 259 -11.10 1.93 1.16
N TRP A 260 -10.15 1.02 1.33
CA TRP A 260 -8.77 1.38 1.70
C TRP A 260 -8.14 2.30 0.64
N LEU A 261 -7.62 3.44 1.09
CA LEU A 261 -7.13 4.52 0.23
C LEU A 261 -5.62 4.45 -0.07
N GLY A 262 -4.93 3.39 0.34
CA GLY A 262 -3.48 3.27 0.12
C GLY A 262 -3.03 3.18 -1.34
N THR A 263 -3.97 3.03 -2.28
CA THR A 263 -3.69 3.01 -3.73
C THR A 263 -3.99 4.36 -4.41
N LEU A 264 -4.29 5.42 -3.65
CA LEU A 264 -4.87 6.67 -4.15
C LEU A 264 -4.11 7.36 -5.29
N ASN A 265 -2.79 7.19 -5.38
CA ASN A 265 -1.98 7.77 -6.47
C ASN A 265 -2.19 7.06 -7.82
N TYR A 266 -2.81 5.88 -7.79
CA TYR A 266 -3.10 5.04 -8.95
C TYR A 266 -4.61 4.96 -9.23
N ASP A 267 -5.39 4.61 -8.22
CA ASP A 267 -6.85 4.52 -8.30
C ASP A 267 -7.47 4.73 -6.91
N ASN A 268 -8.62 5.41 -6.89
CA ASN A 268 -9.40 5.62 -5.67
C ASN A 268 -10.45 4.52 -5.42
N ASP A 269 -10.63 3.61 -6.38
CA ASP A 269 -11.48 2.45 -6.25
C ASP A 269 -10.67 1.23 -5.77
N ALA A 270 -10.94 0.77 -4.55
CA ALA A 270 -10.30 -0.41 -3.96
C ALA A 270 -10.85 -1.75 -4.51
N ALA A 271 -11.94 -1.72 -5.29
CA ALA A 271 -12.61 -2.92 -5.79
C ALA A 271 -11.82 -3.67 -6.88
N PRO A 272 -11.22 -3.02 -7.90
CA PRO A 272 -10.30 -3.67 -8.84
C PRO A 272 -9.17 -4.43 -8.16
N PHE A 273 -8.53 -3.84 -7.14
CA PHE A 273 -7.46 -4.50 -6.38
C PHE A 273 -7.99 -5.72 -5.63
N SER A 274 -9.16 -5.60 -4.99
CA SER A 274 -9.83 -6.72 -4.32
C SER A 274 -10.17 -7.85 -5.30
N ALA A 275 -10.55 -7.54 -6.55
CA ALA A 275 -10.80 -8.54 -7.59
C ALA A 275 -9.53 -9.32 -7.98
N VAL A 276 -8.38 -8.66 -8.09
CA VAL A 276 -7.09 -9.34 -8.29
C VAL A 276 -6.72 -10.19 -7.06
N LEU A 277 -6.90 -9.66 -5.85
CA LEU A 277 -6.66 -10.41 -4.62
C LEU A 277 -7.56 -11.65 -4.51
N ARG A 278 -8.82 -11.61 -4.97
CA ARG A 278 -9.69 -12.79 -5.04
C ARG A 278 -9.13 -13.86 -5.97
N SER A 279 -8.63 -13.45 -7.13
CA SER A 279 -7.97 -14.35 -8.07
C SER A 279 -6.73 -15.01 -7.45
N TRP A 280 -5.91 -14.24 -6.72
CA TRP A 280 -4.76 -14.80 -6.00
C TRP A 280 -5.18 -15.66 -4.79
N GLU A 281 -6.26 -15.31 -4.12
CA GLU A 281 -6.81 -16.11 -3.02
C GLU A 281 -7.26 -17.48 -3.55
N ASP A 282 -7.91 -17.51 -4.71
CA ASP A 282 -8.36 -18.76 -5.35
C ASP A 282 -7.19 -19.57 -5.94
N ARG A 283 -6.19 -18.90 -6.53
CA ARG A 283 -5.09 -19.57 -7.24
C ARG A 283 -3.90 -19.93 -6.36
N PHE A 284 -3.61 -19.14 -5.34
CA PHE A 284 -2.42 -19.28 -4.50
C PHE A 284 -2.77 -19.44 -3.01
N GLY A 285 -4.02 -19.24 -2.63
CA GLY A 285 -4.44 -19.32 -1.23
C GLY A 285 -3.96 -18.13 -0.41
N ILE A 286 -3.79 -16.95 -1.00
CA ILE A 286 -3.31 -15.79 -0.23
C ILE A 286 -4.31 -15.37 0.86
N ARG A 287 -3.81 -14.63 1.85
CA ARG A 287 -4.64 -13.88 2.81
C ARG A 287 -4.05 -12.49 2.97
N VAL A 288 -4.89 -11.47 2.96
CA VAL A 288 -4.54 -10.13 3.44
C VAL A 288 -4.23 -10.23 4.93
N VAL A 289 -3.04 -9.82 5.32
CA VAL A 289 -2.54 -9.90 6.70
C VAL A 289 -2.41 -8.53 7.33
N ALA A 290 -1.85 -7.57 6.60
CA ALA A 290 -1.66 -6.23 7.13
C ALA A 290 -1.88 -5.15 6.08
N LEU A 291 -2.27 -3.97 6.58
CA LEU A 291 -2.32 -2.73 5.85
C LEU A 291 -1.51 -1.68 6.64
N GLU A 292 -0.77 -0.88 5.90
CA GLU A 292 -0.20 0.39 6.36
C GLU A 292 -0.89 1.53 5.61
N PHE A 293 -0.34 2.74 5.64
CA PHE A 293 -0.84 3.86 4.87
C PHE A 293 -1.00 3.50 3.38
N ASP A 294 0.08 2.99 2.81
CA ASP A 294 0.31 2.77 1.38
C ASP A 294 0.93 1.38 1.11
N VAL A 295 1.02 0.51 2.14
CA VAL A 295 1.57 -0.84 2.01
C VAL A 295 0.52 -1.90 2.32
N LEU A 296 0.35 -2.84 1.38
CA LEU A 296 -0.42 -4.06 1.56
C LEU A 296 0.51 -5.25 1.80
N HIS A 297 0.26 -6.04 2.85
CA HIS A 297 0.95 -7.31 3.11
C HIS A 297 -0.01 -8.49 2.98
N VAL A 298 0.36 -9.48 2.18
CA VAL A 298 -0.38 -10.73 2.03
C VAL A 298 0.49 -11.95 2.32
N SER A 299 -0.10 -12.95 2.98
CA SER A 299 0.55 -14.25 3.15
C SER A 299 0.32 -15.15 1.94
N VAL A 300 1.29 -16.02 1.62
CA VAL A 300 1.15 -17.09 0.62
C VAL A 300 1.53 -18.46 1.21
N PRO A 301 0.63 -19.46 1.23
CA PRO A 301 0.89 -20.79 1.81
C PRO A 301 1.94 -21.59 1.04
N HIS A 302 2.05 -21.36 -0.27
CA HIS A 302 2.96 -22.11 -1.13
C HIS A 302 3.71 -21.21 -2.12
N PRO A 303 4.79 -20.54 -1.68
CA PRO A 303 5.56 -19.65 -2.53
C PRO A 303 6.29 -20.41 -3.64
N PRO A 304 6.60 -19.75 -4.77
CA PRO A 304 7.41 -20.35 -5.83
C PRO A 304 8.77 -20.77 -5.28
N ARG A 305 9.30 -21.90 -5.77
CA ARG A 305 10.58 -22.48 -5.29
C ARG A 305 11.72 -22.25 -6.28
N THR A 306 11.40 -21.78 -7.48
CA THR A 306 12.35 -21.53 -8.56
C THR A 306 12.04 -20.22 -9.24
N LEU A 307 13.02 -19.68 -9.96
CA LEU A 307 12.87 -18.45 -10.71
C LEU A 307 11.85 -18.58 -11.85
N GLU A 308 11.86 -19.72 -12.57
CA GLU A 308 10.88 -20.01 -13.64
C GLU A 308 9.44 -20.00 -13.11
N GLU A 309 9.25 -20.47 -11.88
CA GLU A 309 7.96 -20.45 -11.20
C GLU A 309 7.55 -19.07 -10.69
N ALA A 310 8.53 -18.23 -10.33
CA ALA A 310 8.33 -16.92 -9.76
C ALA A 310 8.10 -15.84 -10.82
N LEU A 311 8.76 -15.93 -11.99
CA LEU A 311 8.68 -14.91 -13.05
C LEU A 311 7.25 -14.60 -13.51
N PRO A 312 6.35 -15.58 -13.77
CA PRO A 312 4.96 -15.28 -14.10
C PRO A 312 4.22 -14.55 -12.97
N ILE A 313 4.50 -14.88 -11.71
CA ILE A 313 3.88 -14.22 -10.55
C ILE A 313 4.43 -12.79 -10.41
N ALA A 314 5.73 -12.60 -10.63
CA ALA A 314 6.36 -11.29 -10.67
C ALA A 314 5.72 -10.39 -11.73
N ALA A 315 5.36 -10.93 -12.90
CA ALA A 315 4.68 -10.17 -13.94
C ALA A 315 3.29 -9.69 -13.48
N GLU A 316 2.52 -10.53 -12.77
CA GLU A 316 1.25 -10.10 -12.17
C GLU A 316 1.48 -9.04 -11.08
N HIS A 317 2.51 -9.20 -10.24
CA HIS A 317 2.84 -8.22 -9.21
C HIS A 317 3.22 -6.87 -9.81
N PHE A 318 3.99 -6.87 -10.89
CA PHE A 318 4.33 -5.67 -11.63
C PHE A 318 3.12 -4.93 -12.20
N ALA A 319 2.17 -5.68 -12.79
CA ALA A 319 0.92 -5.10 -13.26
C ALA A 319 0.10 -4.51 -12.09
N PHE A 320 0.06 -5.19 -10.95
CA PHE A 320 -0.71 -4.81 -9.77
C PHE A 320 -0.11 -3.63 -8.97
N CYS A 321 1.21 -3.62 -8.84
CA CYS A 321 1.98 -2.68 -8.02
C CYS A 321 3.36 -2.49 -8.67
N PRO A 322 3.43 -1.58 -9.64
CA PRO A 322 4.65 -1.38 -10.42
C PRO A 322 5.87 -0.88 -9.64
N ASP A 323 5.64 -0.06 -8.60
CA ASP A 323 6.68 0.60 -7.81
C ASP A 323 7.65 -0.38 -7.16
N ASN A 324 7.16 -1.56 -6.78
CA ASN A 324 7.96 -2.67 -6.28
C ASN A 324 9.14 -3.06 -7.20
N ILE A 325 9.05 -2.77 -8.50
CA ILE A 325 10.12 -3.06 -9.45
C ILE A 325 10.85 -1.79 -9.86
N TRP A 326 10.14 -0.74 -10.26
CA TRP A 326 10.81 0.47 -10.77
C TRP A 326 11.55 1.26 -9.69
N GLN A 327 11.11 1.18 -8.45
CA GLN A 327 11.71 1.95 -7.36
C GLN A 327 12.58 1.09 -6.42
N ASP A 328 12.35 -0.22 -6.33
CA ASP A 328 13.08 -1.10 -5.38
C ASP A 328 14.02 -2.11 -6.08
N SER A 329 13.51 -2.99 -6.94
CA SER A 329 14.28 -4.14 -7.46
C SER A 329 14.99 -3.93 -8.81
N GLU A 330 14.75 -2.83 -9.52
CA GLU A 330 15.29 -2.48 -10.86
C GLU A 330 14.90 -3.42 -12.02
N THR A 331 14.71 -4.73 -11.79
CA THR A 331 14.32 -5.72 -12.81
C THR A 331 13.33 -6.77 -12.29
N LEU A 332 12.52 -7.31 -13.21
CA LEU A 332 11.55 -8.37 -12.93
C LEU A 332 12.21 -9.66 -12.41
N GLU A 333 13.37 -10.02 -12.96
CA GLU A 333 14.11 -11.22 -12.54
C GLU A 333 14.66 -11.08 -11.11
N GLN A 334 15.18 -9.89 -10.78
CA GLN A 334 15.69 -9.60 -9.44
C GLN A 334 14.55 -9.63 -8.43
N TYR A 335 13.44 -8.95 -8.71
CA TYR A 335 12.25 -8.98 -7.87
C TYR A 335 11.77 -10.42 -7.61
N ALA A 336 11.65 -11.23 -8.68
CA ALA A 336 11.24 -12.63 -8.57
C ALA A 336 12.17 -13.44 -7.65
N ARG A 337 13.48 -13.24 -7.75
CA ARG A 337 14.48 -13.93 -6.94
C ARG A 337 14.45 -13.49 -5.47
N GLU A 338 14.36 -12.19 -5.23
CA GLU A 338 14.58 -11.60 -3.91
C GLU A 338 13.30 -11.57 -3.07
N HIS A 339 12.14 -11.37 -3.71
CA HIS A 339 10.86 -11.12 -3.04
C HIS A 339 9.81 -12.22 -3.22
N LEU A 340 10.00 -13.18 -4.14
CA LEU A 340 9.02 -14.27 -4.35
C LEU A 340 9.55 -15.67 -4.00
N VAL A 341 10.78 -16.00 -4.42
CA VAL A 341 11.32 -17.35 -4.19
C VAL A 341 11.44 -17.62 -2.69
N ASP A 342 10.76 -18.67 -2.23
CA ASP A 342 10.68 -19.08 -0.83
C ASP A 342 10.12 -18.01 0.14
N LYS A 343 9.47 -16.96 -0.38
CA LYS A 343 8.90 -15.87 0.42
C LYS A 343 7.42 -16.06 0.69
N HIS A 344 7.08 -16.23 1.96
CA HIS A 344 5.71 -16.41 2.41
C HIS A 344 4.92 -15.10 2.62
N ASN A 345 5.60 -13.95 2.57
CA ASN A 345 4.98 -12.63 2.62
C ASN A 345 5.21 -11.93 1.28
N TRP A 346 4.15 -11.42 0.66
CA TRP A 346 4.24 -10.48 -0.45
C TRP A 346 3.79 -9.11 0.05
N SER A 347 4.61 -8.10 -0.24
CA SER A 347 4.37 -6.72 0.15
C SER A 347 4.25 -5.87 -1.11
N PHE A 348 3.31 -4.92 -1.10
CA PHE A 348 3.03 -4.02 -2.22
C PHE A 348 2.94 -2.61 -1.68
N TRP A 349 3.74 -1.71 -2.23
CA TRP A 349 3.84 -0.31 -1.82
C TRP A 349 3.51 0.59 -3.01
N TRP A 350 2.67 1.60 -2.80
CA TRP A 350 2.30 2.59 -3.82
C TRP A 350 2.72 3.99 -3.34
N ASP A 351 3.60 4.69 -4.08
CA ASP A 351 4.02 6.07 -3.77
C ASP A 351 3.21 7.15 -4.51
#